data_AF-A0A5J4L3Z6-F1
#
_entry.id   AF-A0A5J4L3Z6-F1
#
_cell.length_a   1.000
_cell.length_b   1.000
_cell.length_c   1.000
_cell.angle_alpha   90.00
_cell.angle_beta   90.00
_cell.angle_gamma   90.00
#
_symmetry.space_group_name_H-M   'P 1'
#
loop_
_entity.id
_entity.type
_entity.pdbx_description
1 polymer ?
#
loop_
_entity_poly.entity_id
_entity_poly.type
_entity_poly.pdbx_seq_one_letter_code
_entity_poly.pdbx_strand_id
1 'polypeptide(L)'
;MNTLVMVDPRQVADGDHHVFVCGNDTQAKAQVNELLTSFGWKNILDMGDITAARGTEMLLPVWLRLWGTLQTPMFNFKIVQ
;
A
#
# COMPACT_ATOMS: atom_id res chain seq x y z
N MET A 1 -2.13 -6.27 1.61
CA MET A 1 -0.98 -6.45 0.71
C MET A 1 -0.05 -7.50 1.31
N ASN A 2 0.58 -8.35 0.48
CA ASN A 2 1.56 -9.34 0.94
C ASN A 2 3.00 -8.79 0.88
N THR A 3 3.97 -9.52 1.42
CA THR A 3 5.38 -9.10 1.47
C THR A 3 6.09 -9.03 0.12
N LEU A 4 5.78 -9.93 -0.82
CA LEU A 4 6.36 -9.94 -2.18
C LEU A 4 6.00 -8.66 -2.95
N VAL A 5 4.72 -8.26 -2.88
CA VAL A 5 4.24 -7.01 -3.52
C VAL A 5 4.79 -5.77 -2.81
N MET A 6 5.05 -5.83 -1.49
CA MET A 6 5.63 -4.72 -0.74
C MET A 6 7.04 -4.34 -1.22
N VAL A 7 7.91 -5.34 -1.41
CA VAL A 7 9.33 -5.11 -1.73
C VAL A 7 9.60 -5.01 -3.23
N ASP A 8 8.67 -5.48 -4.08
CA ASP A 8 8.73 -5.33 -5.53
C ASP A 8 7.32 -5.13 -6.13
N PRO A 9 6.77 -3.91 -6.06
CA PRO A 9 5.40 -3.61 -6.47
C PRO A 9 5.16 -3.79 -7.97
N ARG A 10 6.22 -3.86 -8.79
CA ARG A 10 6.11 -4.05 -10.26
C ARG A 10 5.58 -5.42 -10.64
N GLN A 11 5.64 -6.41 -9.75
CA GLN A 11 5.08 -7.73 -9.99
C GLN A 11 3.55 -7.73 -10.17
N VAL A 12 2.87 -6.66 -9.76
CA VAL A 12 1.43 -6.48 -9.94
C VAL A 12 1.20 -5.23 -10.78
N ALA A 13 0.57 -5.40 -11.95
CA ALA A 13 0.18 -4.30 -12.85
C ALA A 13 1.31 -3.31 -13.17
N ASP A 14 2.56 -3.76 -13.26
CA ASP A 14 3.76 -2.90 -13.41
C ASP A 14 3.85 -1.75 -12.38
N GLY A 15 3.33 -2.00 -11.17
CA GLY A 15 3.31 -1.00 -10.09
C GLY A 15 2.17 0.01 -10.20
N ASP A 16 1.19 -0.19 -11.09
CA ASP A 16 0.00 0.66 -11.20
C ASP A 16 -1.04 0.36 -10.11
N HIS A 17 -0.64 0.59 -8.87
CA HIS A 17 -1.48 0.47 -7.66
C HIS A 17 -0.87 1.34 -6.56
N HIS A 18 -1.57 1.45 -5.42
CA HIS A 18 -1.21 2.40 -4.36
C HIS A 18 -0.73 1.71 -3.09
N VAL A 19 0.19 2.39 -2.41
CA VAL A 19 0.49 2.19 -1.00
C VAL A 19 0.07 3.44 -0.23
N PHE A 20 -0.40 3.26 0.99
CA PHE A 20 -0.86 4.34 1.86
C PHE A 20 0.16 4.61 2.94
N VAL A 21 0.42 5.89 3.23
CA VAL A 21 1.26 6.33 4.35
C VAL A 21 0.41 7.23 5.23
N CYS A 22 0.51 7.07 6.55
CA CYS A 22 -0.14 7.95 7.53
C CYS A 22 0.77 8.08 8.76
N GLY A 23 0.72 9.23 9.43
CA GLY A 23 1.59 9.49 10.58
C GLY A 23 1.68 10.96 10.95
N ASN A 24 1.94 11.23 12.23
CA ASN A 24 1.97 12.58 12.79
C ASN A 24 3.30 13.31 12.55
N ASP A 25 4.38 12.57 12.26
CA ASP A 25 5.71 13.11 12.06
C ASP A 25 6.04 13.18 10.56
N THR A 26 6.18 14.40 10.04
CA THR A 26 6.46 14.65 8.63
C THR A 26 7.84 14.13 8.21
N GLN A 27 8.85 14.20 9.06
CA GLN A 27 10.19 13.69 8.75
C GLN A 27 10.19 12.17 8.68
N ALA A 28 9.49 11.51 9.61
CA ALA A 28 9.32 10.06 9.56
C ALA A 28 8.58 9.61 8.29
N LYS A 29 7.50 10.33 7.91
CA LYS A 29 6.81 10.05 6.64
C LYS A 29 7.71 10.23 5.41
N ALA A 30 8.57 11.25 5.41
CA ALA A 30 9.53 11.46 4.32
C ALA A 30 10.51 10.28 4.19
N GLN A 31 11.07 9.80 5.31
CA GLN A 31 11.96 8.63 5.31
C GLN A 31 11.26 7.36 4.80
N VAL A 32 9.99 7.15 5.19
CA VAL A 32 9.19 6.02 4.69
C VAL A 32 8.91 6.16 3.20
N ASN A 33 8.62 7.36 2.71
CA ASN A 33 8.40 7.60 1.28
C ASN A 33 9.65 7.32 0.46
N GLU A 34 10.84 7.71 0.94
CA GLU A 34 12.12 7.40 0.31
C GLU A 34 12.34 5.88 0.24
N LEU A 35 12.08 5.16 1.34
CA LEU A 35 12.17 3.70 1.38
C LEU A 35 11.21 3.04 0.38
N LEU A 36 9.94 3.44 0.37
CA LEU A 36 8.94 2.92 -0.57
C LEU A 36 9.35 3.19 -2.03
N THR A 37 9.84 4.41 -2.31
CA THR A 37 10.37 4.75 -3.63
C THR A 37 11.52 3.83 -4.03
N SER A 38 12.42 3.50 -3.08
CA SER A 38 13.54 2.57 -3.33
C SER A 38 13.10 1.14 -3.66
N PHE A 39 11.94 0.69 -3.17
CA PHE A 39 11.33 -0.59 -3.56
C PHE A 39 10.65 -0.53 -4.94
N GLY A 40 10.43 0.66 -5.49
CA GLY A 40 9.81 0.86 -6.80
C GLY A 40 8.34 1.27 -6.75
N TRP A 41 7.84 1.73 -5.59
CA TRP A 41 6.48 2.27 -5.48
C TRP A 41 6.33 3.57 -6.28
N LYS A 42 5.40 3.57 -7.25
CA LYS A 42 5.11 4.73 -8.10
C LYS A 42 4.00 5.62 -7.52
N ASN A 43 3.00 5.02 -6.86
CA ASN A 43 1.86 5.75 -6.29
C ASN A 43 1.84 5.59 -4.76
N ILE A 44 2.36 6.58 -4.06
CA ILE A 44 2.33 6.67 -2.60
C ILE A 44 1.30 7.73 -2.22
N LEU A 45 0.25 7.34 -1.50
CA LEU A 45 -0.83 8.23 -1.08
C LEU A 45 -0.71 8.53 0.42
N ASP A 46 -0.43 9.79 0.77
CA ASP A 46 -0.43 10.26 2.15
C ASP A 46 -1.88 10.49 2.61
N MET A 47 -2.28 9.74 3.62
CA MET A 47 -3.63 9.75 4.21
C MET A 47 -3.75 10.74 5.39
N GLY A 48 -2.67 11.47 5.71
CA GLY A 48 -2.64 12.45 6.78
C GLY A 48 -2.00 11.93 8.07
N ASP A 49 -2.69 12.15 9.19
CA ASP A 49 -2.20 11.82 10.53
C ASP A 49 -2.38 10.34 10.89
N ILE A 50 -1.91 9.92 12.07
CA ILE A 50 -1.97 8.50 12.48
C ILE A 50 -3.39 7.97 12.68
N THR A 51 -4.40 8.83 12.85
CA THR A 51 -5.79 8.38 13.04
C THR A 51 -6.36 7.74 11.78
N ALA A 52 -5.81 8.08 10.61
CA ALA A 52 -6.16 7.46 9.33
C ALA A 52 -5.75 5.98 9.25
N ALA A 53 -4.86 5.50 10.12
CA ALA A 53 -4.45 4.10 10.19
C ALA A 53 -5.65 3.15 10.36
N ARG A 54 -6.70 3.60 11.06
CA ARG A 54 -7.96 2.86 11.22
C ARG A 54 -8.55 2.44 9.87
N GLY A 55 -8.60 3.36 8.92
CA GLY A 55 -9.12 3.08 7.58
C GLY A 55 -8.22 2.14 6.78
N THR A 56 -6.91 2.34 6.84
CA THR A 56 -5.95 1.50 6.11
C THR A 56 -5.89 0.07 6.66
N GLU A 57 -5.98 -0.11 7.98
CA GLU A 57 -6.03 -1.42 8.64
C GLU A 57 -7.33 -2.17 8.31
N MET A 58 -8.45 -1.44 8.20
CA MET A 58 -9.76 -1.98 7.80
C MET A 58 -9.81 -2.48 6.35
N LEU A 59 -8.76 -2.32 5.54
CA LEU A 59 -8.64 -2.99 4.24
C LEU A 59 -8.35 -4.49 4.37
N LEU A 60 -7.85 -4.97 5.52
CA LEU A 60 -7.46 -6.38 5.69
C LEU A 60 -8.63 -7.37 5.51
N PRO A 61 -9.83 -7.16 6.10
CA PRO A 61 -10.96 -8.08 5.91
C PRO A 61 -11.36 -8.29 4.46
N VAL A 62 -11.42 -7.22 3.65
CA VAL A 62 -11.73 -7.35 2.22
C VAL A 62 -10.56 -7.97 1.46
N TRP A 63 -9.31 -7.65 1.83
CA TRP A 63 -8.13 -8.29 1.25
C TRP A 63 -8.13 -9.82 1.45
N LEU A 64 -8.51 -10.30 2.64
CA LEU A 64 -8.63 -11.75 2.92
C LEU A 64 -9.71 -12.41 2.07
N ARG A 65 -10.85 -11.75 1.84
CA ARG A 65 -11.90 -12.25 0.96
C ARG A 65 -11.43 -12.31 -0.49
N LEU A 66 -10.76 -11.27 -0.98
CA LEU A 66 -10.17 -11.24 -2.33
C LEU A 66 -9.13 -12.34 -2.51
N TRP A 67 -8.27 -12.57 -1.53
CA TRP A 67 -7.30 -13.67 -1.58
C TRP A 67 -8.00 -15.03 -1.73
N GLY A 68 -9.06 -15.27 -0.96
CA GLY A 68 -9.90 -16.46 -1.09
C GLY A 68 -10.61 -16.57 -2.43
N THR A 69 -11.08 -15.48 -3.04
CA THR A 69 -11.77 -15.52 -4.34
C THR A 69 -10.79 -15.65 -5.51
N LEU A 70 -9.67 -14.91 -5.48
CA LEU A 70 -8.69 -14.86 -6.57
C LEU A 70 -7.70 -16.04 -6.52
N GLN A 71 -7.64 -16.77 -5.40
CA GLN A 71 -6.71 -17.89 -5.19
C GLN A 71 -5.23 -17.52 -5.36
N THR A 72 -4.90 -16.23 -5.25
CA THR A 72 -3.54 -15.70 -5.32
C THR A 72 -3.40 -14.47 -4.45
N PRO A 73 -2.27 -14.26 -3.77
CA PRO A 73 -2.02 -13.04 -3.02
C PRO A 73 -1.49 -11.91 -3.93
N MET A 74 -1.23 -12.17 -5.22
CA MET A 74 -0.62 -11.25 -6.18
C MET A 74 -1.63 -10.25 -6.76
N PHE A 75 -2.17 -9.41 -5.88
CA PHE A 75 -3.07 -8.31 -6.22
C PHE A 75 -2.87 -7.15 -5.24
N ASN A 76 -3.31 -5.96 -5.63
CA ASN A 76 -3.33 -4.80 -4.74
C ASN A 76 -4.43 -3.80 -5.13
N PHE A 77 -4.58 -2.73 -4.34
CA PHE A 77 -5.60 -1.71 -4.53
C PHE A 77 -5.09 -0.54 -5.39
N LYS A 78 -5.85 -0.17 -6.43
CA LYS A 78 -5.67 1.09 -7.17
C LYS A 78 -6.81 2.04 -6.81
N ILE A 79 -6.47 3.26 -6.42
CA ILE A 79 -7.42 4.37 -6.33
C ILE A 79 -7.44 5.05 -7.70
N VAL A 80 -8.61 5.20 -8.30
CA VAL A 80 -8.82 5.87 -9.60
C VAL A 80 -9.62 7.14 -9.33
N GLN A 81 -9.18 8.25 -9.91
CA GLN A 81 -9.80 9.58 -9.81
C GLN A 81 -10.01 10.14 -11.22
#